data_AF-A0A3C0EB08-F1
#
_entry.id   AF-A0A3C0EB08-F1
#
_cell.length_a   1.000
_cell.length_b   1.000
_cell.length_c   1.000
_cell.angle_alpha   90.00
_cell.angle_beta   90.00
_cell.angle_gamma   90.00
#
_symmetry.space_group_name_H-M   'P 1'
#
loop_
_entity.id
_entity.type
_entity.pdbx_description
1 polymer ?
#
loop_
_entity_poly.entity_id
_entity_poly.type
_entity_poly.pdbx_seq_one_letter_code
_entity_poly.pdbx_strand_id
1 'polypeptide(L)'
;MTERVVVAMSGGVDSSVAALLLQRQGFDAVGVTMKLYSLDEANLPPSYQGCCTLDDVEDARMVCRTLGIPHYVLNVQREFQEHVIDYFCREYSNGRTPHPCIACNDKIKFNFLMNRAVALQAKYVATGHYAQIGHTGDGWVLKKGVDASKDQSYVLFGMGQDDLSRTLMPVGAYTKKAIREMALEAGFINAEKPDSQDICFIPLGDYKAYLKQQVTSIPGEIVDVDGAVLGEHKGIEFFTVGQRRGLGVHSGEPIYVIRIDAEAHRVVVGPEEALYGNRMWTSQVNYTLGTPPSGPIKVTVKIRYKAHEAPAVLYPQGDGAAVCFEEPQRALTPGQAAVFYQDDVLVGGGIIEGDTSSEALWQGGSSNPAKEPISG
;
A
#
# COMPACT_ATOMS: atom_id res chain seq x y z
N MET A 1 -14.11 32.62 7.07
CA MET A 1 -14.79 31.81 6.02
C MET A 1 -14.71 30.37 6.46
N THR A 2 -15.77 29.60 6.26
CA THR A 2 -15.76 28.15 6.51
C THR A 2 -14.81 27.49 5.52
N GLU A 3 -13.85 26.69 6.00
CA GLU A 3 -12.93 25.99 5.11
C GLU A 3 -13.66 24.80 4.46
N ARG A 4 -13.54 24.66 3.14
CA ARG A 4 -14.16 23.55 2.40
C ARG A 4 -13.26 22.33 2.35
N VAL A 5 -13.85 21.16 2.57
CA VAL A 5 -13.18 19.86 2.54
C VAL A 5 -13.92 18.87 1.63
N VAL A 6 -13.17 18.18 0.78
CA VAL A 6 -13.69 17.04 0.01
C VAL A 6 -13.44 15.76 0.79
N VAL A 7 -14.50 15.04 1.17
CA VAL A 7 -14.39 13.76 1.88
C VAL A 7 -14.49 12.61 0.89
N ALA A 8 -13.48 11.75 0.85
CA ALA A 8 -13.50 10.52 0.06
C ALA A 8 -14.46 9.50 0.69
N MET A 9 -15.62 9.31 0.08
CA MET A 9 -16.72 8.47 0.56
C MET A 9 -16.70 7.12 -0.15
N SER A 10 -16.24 6.07 0.52
CA SER A 10 -16.18 4.70 -0.04
C SER A 10 -17.48 3.90 0.13
N GLY A 11 -18.48 4.46 0.81
CA GLY A 11 -19.66 3.70 1.25
C GLY A 11 -19.42 2.88 2.53
N GLY A 12 -18.20 2.92 3.08
CA GLY A 12 -17.86 2.30 4.36
C GLY A 12 -18.04 3.22 5.56
N VAL A 13 -18.19 2.62 6.74
CA VAL A 13 -18.45 3.32 8.01
C VAL A 13 -17.38 4.38 8.35
N ASP A 14 -16.12 4.10 8.05
CA ASP A 14 -15.01 5.00 8.40
C ASP A 14 -15.08 6.32 7.63
N SER A 15 -15.38 6.27 6.33
CA SER A 15 -15.57 7.48 5.53
C SER A 15 -16.83 8.26 5.94
N SER A 16 -17.90 7.56 6.34
CA SER A 16 -19.12 8.18 6.86
C SER A 16 -18.85 8.99 8.13
N VAL A 17 -18.14 8.39 9.08
CA VAL A 17 -17.81 9.05 10.35
C VAL A 17 -16.77 10.14 10.16
N ALA A 18 -15.85 9.99 9.20
CA ALA A 18 -14.95 11.08 8.83
C ALA A 18 -15.73 12.33 8.39
N ALA A 19 -16.74 12.18 7.53
CA ALA A 19 -17.61 13.28 7.11
C ALA A 19 -18.39 13.90 8.28
N LEU A 20 -18.95 13.06 9.17
CA LEU A 20 -19.64 13.50 10.38
C LEU A 20 -18.74 14.35 11.29
N LEU A 21 -17.52 13.89 11.56
CA LEU A 21 -16.58 14.58 12.43
C LEU A 21 -16.21 15.96 11.87
N LEU A 22 -15.95 16.04 10.56
CA LEU A 22 -15.61 17.29 9.89
C LEU A 22 -16.79 18.27 9.87
N GLN A 23 -18.01 17.79 9.65
CA GLN A 23 -19.20 18.61 9.78
C GLN A 23 -19.35 19.17 11.20
N ARG A 24 -19.16 18.33 12.23
CA ARG A 24 -19.23 18.75 13.65
C ARG A 24 -18.14 19.76 14.01
N GLN A 25 -16.99 19.70 13.36
CA GLN A 25 -15.90 20.69 13.47
C GLN A 25 -16.17 21.99 12.69
N GLY A 26 -17.29 22.05 11.96
CA GLY A 26 -17.73 23.24 11.24
C GLY A 26 -17.11 23.39 9.86
N PHE A 27 -16.58 22.33 9.24
CA PHE A 27 -16.14 22.39 7.84
C PHE A 27 -17.31 22.41 6.86
N ASP A 28 -17.12 23.06 5.70
CA ASP A 28 -18.01 22.92 4.55
C ASP A 28 -17.63 21.62 3.82
N ALA A 29 -18.23 20.50 4.24
CA ALA A 29 -17.90 19.17 3.74
C ALA A 29 -18.67 18.84 2.44
N VAL A 30 -17.96 18.25 1.47
CA VAL A 30 -18.52 17.71 0.23
C VAL A 30 -18.09 16.26 0.09
N GLY A 31 -19.06 15.34 0.00
CA GLY A 31 -18.78 13.93 -0.22
C GLY A 31 -18.44 13.63 -1.67
N VAL A 32 -17.41 12.85 -1.91
CA VAL A 32 -17.02 12.37 -3.24
C VAL A 32 -16.79 10.87 -3.22
N THR A 33 -17.53 10.13 -4.04
CA THR A 33 -17.29 8.70 -4.27
C THR A 33 -16.56 8.49 -5.59
N MET A 34 -15.52 7.66 -5.58
CA MET A 34 -14.74 7.31 -6.77
C MET A 34 -15.18 5.94 -7.28
N LYS A 35 -15.69 5.87 -8.51
CA LYS A 35 -15.94 4.60 -9.21
C LYS A 35 -14.61 4.14 -9.82
N LEU A 36 -13.96 3.18 -9.16
CA LEU A 36 -12.63 2.67 -9.53
C LEU A 36 -12.70 1.53 -10.53
N TYR A 37 -13.71 0.67 -10.42
CA TYR A 37 -13.81 -0.52 -11.25
C TYR A 37 -15.28 -0.90 -11.45
N SER A 38 -15.63 -1.41 -12.63
CA SER A 38 -16.98 -1.91 -12.91
C SER A 38 -16.96 -3.41 -12.68
N LEU A 39 -17.66 -3.83 -11.63
CA LEU A 39 -17.91 -5.24 -11.37
C LEU A 39 -19.25 -5.70 -11.99
N ASP A 40 -19.90 -4.81 -12.73
CA ASP A 40 -21.22 -4.99 -13.34
C ASP A 40 -21.28 -6.20 -14.32
N GLU A 41 -20.13 -6.68 -14.81
CA GLU A 41 -20.01 -7.86 -15.70
C GLU A 41 -19.55 -9.14 -14.96
N ALA A 42 -19.16 -9.04 -13.70
CA ALA A 42 -18.74 -10.19 -12.91
C ALA A 42 -19.95 -10.79 -12.18
N ASN A 43 -20.21 -12.08 -12.37
CA ASN A 43 -21.17 -12.86 -11.54
C ASN A 43 -20.66 -12.97 -10.11
N LEU A 44 -20.70 -11.87 -9.37
CA LEU A 44 -20.25 -11.81 -7.99
C LEU A 44 -21.25 -12.52 -7.08
N PRO A 45 -20.77 -13.28 -6.08
CA PRO A 45 -21.67 -13.83 -5.08
C PRO A 45 -22.37 -12.67 -4.33
N PRO A 46 -23.64 -12.86 -3.88
CA PRO A 46 -24.37 -11.85 -3.10
C PRO A 46 -23.66 -11.40 -1.82
N SER A 47 -22.66 -12.16 -1.36
CA SER A 47 -21.83 -11.87 -0.19
C SER A 47 -20.60 -10.99 -0.50
N TYR A 48 -20.42 -10.54 -1.74
CA TYR A 48 -19.25 -9.74 -2.12
C TYR A 48 -19.32 -8.32 -1.55
N GLN A 49 -18.24 -7.85 -0.91
CA GLN A 49 -18.17 -6.59 -0.16
C GLN A 49 -16.92 -5.76 -0.51
N GLY A 50 -16.65 -5.58 -1.81
CA GLY A 50 -15.55 -4.72 -2.26
C GLY A 50 -15.98 -3.28 -2.48
N CYS A 51 -15.07 -2.34 -2.19
CA CYS A 51 -15.22 -0.92 -2.48
C CYS A 51 -15.41 -0.73 -4.00
N CYS A 52 -16.58 -0.23 -4.42
CA CYS A 52 -17.02 0.18 -5.78
C CYS A 52 -18.26 -0.54 -6.33
N THR A 53 -19.09 -1.18 -5.49
CA THR A 53 -20.40 -1.64 -5.94
C THR A 53 -21.37 -0.47 -6.10
N LEU A 54 -22.48 -0.68 -6.83
CA LEU A 54 -23.59 0.28 -6.85
C LEU A 54 -24.13 0.55 -5.45
N ASP A 55 -24.15 -0.47 -4.59
CA ASP A 55 -24.59 -0.37 -3.20
C ASP A 55 -23.69 0.57 -2.38
N ASP A 56 -22.36 0.52 -2.58
CA ASP A 56 -21.44 1.44 -1.89
C ASP A 56 -21.68 2.91 -2.25
N VAL A 57 -21.99 3.16 -3.54
CA VAL A 57 -22.30 4.51 -4.02
C VAL A 57 -23.61 5.00 -3.40
N GLU A 58 -24.61 4.13 -3.27
CA GLU A 58 -25.88 4.45 -2.61
C GLU A 58 -25.70 4.66 -1.11
N ASP A 59 -24.93 3.82 -0.42
CA ASP A 59 -24.60 3.98 1.00
C ASP A 59 -23.94 5.34 1.26
N ALA A 60 -22.94 5.70 0.45
CA ALA A 60 -22.28 7.00 0.51
C ALA A 60 -23.25 8.16 0.28
N ARG A 61 -24.14 8.03 -0.71
CA ARG A 61 -25.17 9.03 -1.02
C ARG A 61 -26.14 9.21 0.14
N MET A 62 -26.62 8.11 0.73
CA MET A 62 -27.55 8.13 1.85
C MET A 62 -26.92 8.77 3.09
N VAL A 63 -25.67 8.47 3.40
CA VAL A 63 -24.92 9.13 4.48
C VAL A 63 -24.79 10.63 4.23
N CYS A 64 -24.40 11.04 3.01
CA CYS A 64 -24.29 12.46 2.67
C CYS A 64 -25.64 13.18 2.81
N ARG A 65 -26.73 12.52 2.42
CA ARG A 65 -28.10 13.04 2.59
C ARG A 65 -28.48 13.20 4.06
N THR A 66 -28.18 12.22 4.91
CA THR A 66 -28.39 12.31 6.37
C THR A 66 -27.62 13.47 6.98
N LEU A 67 -26.39 13.69 6.52
CA LEU A 67 -25.56 14.83 6.93
C LEU A 67 -26.00 16.15 6.28
N GLY A 68 -26.84 16.15 5.25
CA GLY A 68 -27.20 17.36 4.52
C GLY A 68 -26.04 17.98 3.73
N ILE A 69 -25.08 17.17 3.29
CA ILE A 69 -23.92 17.61 2.50
C ILE A 69 -24.06 17.20 1.02
N PRO A 70 -23.48 17.96 0.06
CA PRO A 70 -23.47 17.57 -1.35
C PRO A 70 -22.68 16.28 -1.57
N HIS A 71 -23.11 15.47 -2.55
CA HIS A 71 -22.44 14.22 -2.94
C HIS A 71 -22.21 14.19 -4.45
N TYR A 72 -20.97 13.88 -4.86
CA TYR A 72 -20.59 13.69 -6.25
C TYR A 72 -20.00 12.30 -6.47
N VAL A 73 -20.20 11.77 -7.67
CA VAL A 73 -19.56 10.53 -8.11
C VAL A 73 -18.59 10.86 -9.24
N LEU A 74 -17.34 10.44 -9.09
CA LEU A 74 -16.30 10.59 -10.10
C LEU A 74 -15.96 9.23 -10.69
N ASN A 75 -16.01 9.14 -12.02
CA ASN A 75 -15.47 7.97 -12.71
C ASN A 75 -13.95 8.13 -12.83
N VAL A 76 -13.21 7.19 -12.25
CA VAL A 76 -11.74 7.15 -12.25
C VAL A 76 -11.24 5.78 -12.71
N GLN A 77 -12.06 5.05 -13.48
CA GLN A 77 -11.77 3.68 -13.90
C GLN A 77 -10.53 3.61 -14.78
N ARG A 78 -10.33 4.61 -15.64
CA ARG A 78 -9.17 4.67 -16.55
C ARG A 78 -7.87 4.86 -15.77
N GLU A 79 -7.86 5.83 -14.87
CA GLU A 79 -6.71 6.12 -14.01
C GLU A 79 -6.42 4.93 -13.08
N PHE A 80 -7.46 4.26 -12.58
CA PHE A 80 -7.31 3.05 -11.76
C PHE A 80 -6.74 1.87 -12.56
N GLN A 81 -7.21 1.67 -13.80
CA GLN A 81 -6.66 0.64 -14.70
C GLN A 81 -5.17 0.88 -14.92
N GLU A 82 -4.80 2.09 -15.36
CA GLU A 82 -3.42 2.43 -15.72
C GLU A 82 -2.46 2.39 -14.53
N HIS A 83 -2.85 2.99 -13.40
CA HIS A 83 -1.93 3.22 -12.28
C HIS A 83 -1.97 2.14 -11.21
N VAL A 84 -3.02 1.31 -11.18
CA VAL A 84 -3.17 0.27 -10.15
C VAL A 84 -3.16 -1.12 -10.77
N ILE A 85 -4.03 -1.40 -11.75
CA ILE A 85 -4.17 -2.75 -12.32
C ILE A 85 -2.99 -3.07 -13.23
N ASP A 86 -2.65 -2.20 -14.18
CA ASP A 86 -1.56 -2.44 -15.13
C ASP A 86 -0.21 -2.47 -14.40
N TYR A 87 -0.03 -1.63 -13.37
CA TYR A 87 1.10 -1.71 -12.45
C TYR A 87 1.15 -3.07 -11.75
N PHE A 88 0.03 -3.51 -11.17
CA PHE A 88 -0.06 -4.79 -10.47
C PHE A 88 0.33 -5.95 -11.39
N CYS A 89 -0.24 -6.02 -12.58
CA CYS A 89 0.05 -7.06 -13.57
C CYS A 89 1.52 -7.03 -14.00
N ARG A 90 2.06 -5.84 -14.31
CA ARG A 90 3.46 -5.67 -14.72
C ARG A 90 4.45 -6.13 -13.66
N GLU A 91 4.23 -5.79 -12.40
CA GLU A 91 5.11 -6.22 -11.30
C GLU A 91 5.13 -7.75 -11.16
N TYR A 92 3.97 -8.41 -11.23
CA TYR A 92 3.93 -9.87 -11.23
C TYR A 92 4.60 -10.50 -12.45
N SER A 93 4.44 -9.92 -13.64
CA SER A 93 5.16 -10.34 -14.85
C SER A 93 6.69 -10.16 -14.72
N ASN A 94 7.15 -9.28 -13.84
CA ASN A 94 8.57 -9.09 -13.53
C ASN A 94 9.02 -9.94 -12.31
N GLY A 95 8.21 -10.89 -11.84
CA GLY A 95 8.54 -11.73 -10.69
C GLY A 95 8.52 -11.01 -9.33
N ARG A 96 7.89 -9.84 -9.27
CA ARG A 96 7.76 -9.01 -8.07
C ARG A 96 6.35 -9.13 -7.49
N THR A 97 6.19 -8.84 -6.20
CA THR A 97 4.89 -8.94 -5.51
C THR A 97 4.44 -7.56 -5.05
N PRO A 98 3.62 -6.83 -5.83
CA PRO A 98 3.19 -5.47 -5.50
C PRO A 98 2.12 -5.44 -4.41
N HIS A 99 1.93 -4.26 -3.79
CA HIS A 99 0.79 -3.97 -2.93
C HIS A 99 -0.13 -2.90 -3.57
N PRO A 100 -1.24 -3.28 -4.23
CA PRO A 100 -2.01 -2.36 -5.07
C PRO A 100 -2.62 -1.18 -4.31
N CYS A 101 -2.96 -1.33 -3.03
CA CYS A 101 -3.49 -0.20 -2.23
C CYS A 101 -2.51 0.96 -2.07
N ILE A 102 -1.19 0.70 -2.13
CA ILE A 102 -0.16 1.73 -2.04
C ILE A 102 -0.23 2.60 -3.29
N ALA A 103 -0.22 1.98 -4.47
CA ALA A 103 -0.38 2.66 -5.75
C ALA A 103 -1.72 3.42 -5.84
N CYS A 104 -2.82 2.82 -5.35
CA CYS A 104 -4.13 3.47 -5.31
C CYS A 104 -4.14 4.71 -4.41
N ASN A 105 -3.54 4.64 -3.21
CA ASN A 105 -3.48 5.79 -2.32
C ASN A 105 -2.66 6.94 -2.95
N ASP A 106 -1.47 6.64 -3.45
CA ASP A 106 -0.58 7.61 -4.09
C ASP A 106 -1.23 8.23 -5.36
N LYS A 107 -1.50 7.40 -6.38
CA LYS A 107 -1.88 7.87 -7.71
C LYS A 107 -3.36 8.26 -7.85
N ILE A 108 -4.24 7.66 -7.06
CA ILE A 108 -5.69 7.90 -7.17
C ILE A 108 -6.20 8.77 -6.03
N LYS A 109 -6.06 8.32 -4.78
CA LYS A 109 -6.72 9.02 -3.66
C LYS A 109 -6.09 10.38 -3.36
N PHE A 110 -4.77 10.52 -3.39
CA PHE A 110 -4.14 11.79 -3.08
C PHE A 110 -3.95 12.61 -4.34
N ASN A 111 -3.23 12.11 -5.35
CA ASN A 111 -2.98 12.93 -6.54
C ASN A 111 -4.27 13.36 -7.27
N PHE A 112 -5.12 12.41 -7.67
CA PHE A 112 -6.32 12.72 -8.45
C PHE A 112 -7.37 13.48 -7.65
N LEU A 113 -7.69 13.06 -6.42
CA LEU A 113 -8.71 13.73 -5.61
C LEU A 113 -8.26 15.13 -5.17
N MET A 114 -6.98 15.34 -4.87
CA MET A 114 -6.46 16.66 -4.49
C MET A 114 -6.50 17.64 -5.66
N ASN A 115 -6.21 17.17 -6.88
CA ASN A 115 -6.38 17.96 -8.09
C ASN A 115 -7.85 18.30 -8.34
N ARG A 116 -8.77 17.35 -8.08
CA ARG A 116 -10.20 17.60 -8.21
C ARG A 116 -10.76 18.49 -7.09
N ALA A 117 -10.19 18.43 -5.90
CA ALA A 117 -10.55 19.29 -4.77
C ALA A 117 -10.36 20.77 -5.10
N VAL A 118 -9.31 21.12 -5.87
CA VAL A 118 -9.10 22.48 -6.38
C VAL A 118 -10.28 22.94 -7.24
N ALA A 119 -10.78 22.09 -8.14
CA ALA A 119 -11.95 22.40 -8.98
C ALA A 119 -13.25 22.58 -8.16
N LEU A 120 -13.33 21.96 -6.99
CA LEU A 120 -14.45 22.11 -6.03
C LEU A 120 -14.22 23.27 -5.03
N GLN A 121 -13.14 24.05 -5.19
CA GLN A 121 -12.72 25.12 -4.29
C GLN A 121 -12.50 24.63 -2.86
N ALA A 122 -12.09 23.37 -2.71
CA ALA A 122 -11.77 22.76 -1.43
C ALA A 122 -10.29 22.93 -1.11
N LYS A 123 -10.01 23.39 0.11
CA LYS A 123 -8.64 23.53 0.62
C LYS A 123 -8.05 22.18 1.01
N TYR A 124 -8.89 21.31 1.58
CA TYR A 124 -8.49 20.02 2.10
C TYR A 124 -9.20 18.85 1.41
N VAL A 125 -8.55 17.69 1.46
CA VAL A 125 -9.16 16.38 1.23
C VAL A 125 -9.19 15.61 2.54
N ALA A 126 -10.25 14.87 2.80
CA ALA A 126 -10.37 13.99 3.95
C ALA A 126 -10.60 12.55 3.55
N THR A 127 -10.09 11.64 4.36
CA THR A 127 -10.28 10.20 4.15
C THR A 127 -10.61 9.50 5.46
N GLY A 128 -11.22 8.32 5.37
CA GLY A 128 -11.45 7.44 6.53
C GLY A 128 -10.23 6.59 6.90
N HIS A 129 -9.00 7.04 6.65
CA HIS A 129 -7.82 6.27 7.03
C HIS A 129 -7.49 6.40 8.52
N TYR A 130 -7.09 5.29 9.14
CA TYR A 130 -6.59 5.23 10.51
C TYR A 130 -5.11 5.59 10.56
N ALA A 131 -4.82 6.88 10.38
CA ALA A 131 -3.52 7.48 10.59
C ALA A 131 -3.71 8.93 11.06
N GLN A 132 -2.67 9.51 11.64
CA GLN A 132 -2.74 10.87 12.18
C GLN A 132 -1.75 11.76 11.45
N ILE A 133 -2.15 12.99 11.15
CA ILE A 133 -1.26 14.00 10.59
C ILE A 133 -0.95 15.01 11.69
N GLY A 134 0.34 15.23 11.93
CA GLY A 134 0.85 16.21 12.89
C GLY A 134 1.77 17.21 12.23
N HIS A 135 2.22 18.19 13.00
CA HIS A 135 3.21 19.17 12.59
C HIS A 135 4.31 19.27 13.65
N THR A 136 5.56 19.31 13.21
CA THR A 136 6.76 19.45 14.06
C THR A 136 7.48 20.76 13.72
N GLY A 137 8.64 21.02 14.34
CA GLY A 137 9.48 22.16 13.91
C GLY A 137 9.97 22.03 12.47
N ASP A 138 10.09 20.79 11.97
CA ASP A 138 10.70 20.47 10.68
C ASP A 138 9.67 20.32 9.53
N GLY A 139 8.39 20.23 9.86
CA GLY A 139 7.30 20.13 8.89
C GLY A 139 6.18 19.18 9.30
N TRP A 140 5.35 18.82 8.33
CA TRP A 140 4.25 17.87 8.50
C TRP A 140 4.77 16.45 8.68
N VAL A 141 4.15 15.70 9.59
CA VAL A 141 4.52 14.31 9.84
C VAL A 141 3.29 13.42 9.78
N LEU A 142 3.45 12.22 9.25
CA LEU A 142 2.45 11.17 9.34
C LEU A 142 2.76 10.30 10.56
N LYS A 143 1.73 9.96 11.32
CA LYS A 143 1.82 9.13 12.52
C LYS A 143 0.84 7.97 12.45
N LYS A 144 1.12 6.94 13.23
CA LYS A 144 0.23 5.79 13.40
C LYS A 144 -1.14 6.21 13.94
N GLY A 145 -2.18 5.50 13.54
CA GLY A 145 -3.51 5.64 14.15
C GLY A 145 -3.49 5.23 15.63
N VAL A 146 -4.40 5.79 16.44
CA VAL A 146 -4.55 5.42 17.86
C VAL A 146 -4.89 3.93 18.02
N ASP A 147 -5.64 3.37 17.07
CA ASP A 147 -5.96 1.95 17.01
C ASP A 147 -4.89 1.17 16.25
N ALA A 148 -3.94 0.58 16.98
CA ALA A 148 -2.86 -0.21 16.38
C ALA A 148 -3.35 -1.38 15.50
N SER A 149 -4.57 -1.91 15.76
CA SER A 149 -5.13 -3.02 14.97
C SER A 149 -5.67 -2.57 13.61
N LYS A 150 -5.92 -1.27 13.45
CA LYS A 150 -6.45 -0.65 12.24
C LYS A 150 -5.49 0.33 11.59
N ASP A 151 -4.32 0.59 12.18
CA ASP A 151 -3.33 1.52 11.64
C ASP A 151 -3.09 1.29 10.14
N GLN A 152 -3.20 2.39 9.39
CA GLN A 152 -3.05 2.44 7.94
C GLN A 152 -1.87 3.30 7.49
N SER A 153 -1.03 3.76 8.43
CA SER A 153 0.16 4.57 8.09
C SER A 153 1.08 3.87 7.07
N TYR A 154 1.16 2.54 7.09
CA TYR A 154 1.94 1.75 6.13
C TYR A 154 1.54 1.99 4.66
N VAL A 155 0.25 2.12 4.35
CA VAL A 155 -0.19 2.28 2.94
C VAL A 155 -0.18 3.74 2.46
N LEU A 156 0.31 4.65 3.32
CA LEU A 156 0.30 6.09 3.12
C LEU A 156 1.72 6.66 3.01
N PHE A 157 2.75 5.81 2.94
CA PHE A 157 4.14 6.26 2.97
C PHE A 157 4.54 7.14 1.79
N GLY A 158 3.82 7.08 0.68
CA GLY A 158 4.07 7.91 -0.50
C GLY A 158 3.64 9.37 -0.37
N MET A 159 2.99 9.76 0.73
CA MET A 159 2.55 11.15 0.92
C MET A 159 3.74 12.08 1.21
N GLY A 160 3.82 13.18 0.47
CA GLY A 160 4.80 14.26 0.70
C GLY A 160 4.25 15.40 1.57
N GLN A 161 5.06 16.43 1.80
CA GLN A 161 4.67 17.61 2.60
C GLN A 161 3.40 18.30 2.07
N ASP A 162 3.29 18.47 0.76
CA ASP A 162 2.12 19.11 0.13
C ASP A 162 0.85 18.28 0.36
N ASP A 163 0.93 16.96 0.22
CA ASP A 163 -0.19 16.05 0.46
C ASP A 163 -0.61 16.08 1.93
N LEU A 164 0.35 15.98 2.86
CA LEU A 164 0.09 15.99 4.30
C LEU A 164 -0.54 17.31 4.75
N SER A 165 -0.05 18.45 4.26
CA SER A 165 -0.55 19.78 4.62
C SER A 165 -2.01 20.04 4.25
N ARG A 166 -2.54 19.25 3.31
CA ARG A 166 -3.88 19.41 2.73
C ARG A 166 -4.78 18.20 2.98
N THR A 167 -4.31 17.21 3.75
CA THR A 167 -5.09 16.01 4.05
C THR A 167 -5.57 15.99 5.49
N LEU A 168 -6.80 15.54 5.70
CA LEU A 168 -7.41 15.32 7.01
C LEU A 168 -7.75 13.83 7.19
N MET A 169 -7.40 13.28 8.35
CA MET A 169 -7.69 11.88 8.71
C MET A 169 -8.36 11.84 10.09
N PRO A 170 -9.60 12.36 10.19
CA PRO A 170 -10.25 12.59 11.49
C PRO A 170 -10.49 11.30 12.29
N VAL A 171 -10.59 10.15 11.63
CA VAL A 171 -10.83 8.86 12.30
C VAL A 171 -9.59 8.29 12.99
N GLY A 172 -8.38 8.73 12.60
CA GLY A 172 -7.13 8.23 13.17
C GLY A 172 -6.94 8.51 14.66
N ALA A 173 -7.72 9.43 15.23
CA ALA A 173 -7.73 9.75 16.65
C ALA A 173 -8.63 8.81 17.49
N TYR A 174 -9.31 7.84 16.86
CA TYR A 174 -10.33 7.02 17.51
C TYR A 174 -10.09 5.53 17.31
N THR A 175 -10.62 4.72 18.23
CA THR A 175 -10.69 3.27 18.06
C THR A 175 -11.80 2.90 17.07
N LYS A 176 -11.67 1.75 16.41
CA LYS A 176 -12.73 1.25 15.51
C LYS A 176 -14.08 1.12 16.20
N LYS A 177 -14.06 0.75 17.48
CA LYS A 177 -15.26 0.64 18.32
C LYS A 177 -15.95 2.00 18.44
N ALA A 178 -15.20 3.05 18.80
CA ALA A 178 -15.75 4.40 18.91
C ALA A 178 -16.31 4.91 17.56
N ILE A 179 -15.63 4.60 16.44
CA ILE A 179 -16.13 4.93 15.10
C ILE A 179 -17.48 4.26 14.83
N ARG A 180 -17.65 2.97 15.15
CA ARG A 180 -18.93 2.27 14.99
C ARG A 180 -20.03 2.85 15.89
N GLU A 181 -19.70 3.19 17.14
CA GLU A 181 -20.65 3.84 18.06
C GLU A 181 -21.16 5.17 17.51
N MET A 182 -20.26 6.03 17.02
CA MET A 182 -20.64 7.31 16.39
C MET A 182 -21.53 7.12 15.16
N ALA A 183 -21.26 6.08 14.35
CA ALA A 183 -22.08 5.78 13.18
C ALA A 183 -23.50 5.34 13.56
N LEU A 184 -23.64 4.53 14.61
CA LEU A 184 -24.94 4.10 15.15
C LEU A 184 -25.72 5.29 15.72
N GLU A 185 -25.07 6.13 16.52
CA GLU A 185 -25.68 7.34 17.08
C GLU A 185 -26.15 8.32 16.01
N ALA A 186 -25.41 8.43 14.90
CA ALA A 186 -25.76 9.26 13.76
C ALA A 186 -26.83 8.64 12.85
N GLY A 187 -27.26 7.39 13.13
CA GLY A 187 -28.28 6.69 12.34
C GLY A 187 -27.82 6.34 10.92
N PHE A 188 -26.52 6.07 10.72
CA PHE A 188 -26.00 5.72 9.41
C PHE A 188 -26.42 4.31 8.98
N ILE A 189 -26.89 4.19 7.74
CA ILE A 189 -27.31 2.91 7.13
C ILE A 189 -26.20 1.86 7.11
N ASN A 190 -24.95 2.32 7.02
CA ASN A 190 -23.77 1.48 6.91
C ASN A 190 -23.03 1.27 8.26
N ALA A 191 -23.65 1.61 9.39
CA ALA A 191 -23.01 1.53 10.71
C ALA A 191 -22.56 0.10 11.09
N GLU A 192 -23.34 -0.91 10.70
CA GLU A 192 -23.02 -2.31 10.98
C GLU A 192 -22.22 -2.99 9.85
N LYS A 193 -22.07 -2.31 8.70
CA LYS A 193 -21.41 -2.87 7.52
C LYS A 193 -20.00 -3.38 7.86
N PRO A 194 -19.62 -4.61 7.46
CA PRO A 194 -18.26 -5.09 7.67
C PRO A 194 -17.23 -4.24 6.93
N ASP A 195 -15.98 -4.26 7.42
CA ASP A 195 -14.89 -3.56 6.76
C ASP A 195 -14.51 -4.29 5.47
N SER A 196 -14.29 -3.57 4.37
CA SER A 196 -13.79 -4.16 3.12
C SER A 196 -12.52 -4.97 3.38
N GLN A 197 -12.55 -6.26 3.05
CA GLN A 197 -11.41 -7.15 3.07
C GLN A 197 -10.93 -7.38 1.62
N ASP A 198 -9.64 -7.67 1.46
CA ASP A 198 -8.99 -8.04 0.19
C ASP A 198 -8.80 -6.91 -0.85
N ILE A 199 -8.16 -7.26 -1.97
CA ILE A 199 -7.85 -6.35 -3.07
C ILE A 199 -9.16 -6.02 -3.81
N CYS A 200 -9.49 -4.73 -3.93
CA CYS A 200 -10.82 -4.28 -4.37
C CYS A 200 -11.26 -4.75 -5.78
N PHE A 201 -10.31 -5.10 -6.66
CA PHE A 201 -10.59 -5.62 -8.00
C PHE A 201 -10.38 -7.14 -8.14
N ILE A 202 -10.03 -7.83 -7.04
CA ILE A 202 -9.84 -9.29 -7.01
C ILE A 202 -10.80 -9.87 -5.97
N PRO A 203 -12.10 -9.96 -6.32
CA PRO A 203 -13.18 -10.10 -5.36
C PRO A 203 -13.19 -11.41 -4.57
N LEU A 204 -12.59 -12.46 -5.11
CA LEU A 204 -12.52 -13.80 -4.53
C LEU A 204 -11.16 -14.11 -3.91
N GLY A 205 -10.25 -13.13 -3.84
CA GLY A 205 -8.88 -13.31 -3.35
C GLY A 205 -7.98 -14.16 -4.26
N ASP A 206 -8.50 -14.71 -5.36
CA ASP A 206 -7.72 -15.50 -6.31
C ASP A 206 -7.03 -14.61 -7.35
N TYR A 207 -5.93 -13.99 -6.93
CA TYR A 207 -5.12 -13.16 -7.82
C TYR A 207 -4.50 -13.96 -8.97
N LYS A 208 -4.29 -15.28 -8.82
CA LYS A 208 -3.73 -16.13 -9.88
C LYS A 208 -4.73 -16.28 -11.02
N ALA A 209 -6.00 -16.53 -10.70
CA ALA A 209 -7.07 -16.56 -11.69
C ALA A 209 -7.22 -15.22 -12.40
N TYR A 210 -7.07 -14.10 -11.66
CA TYR A 210 -7.10 -12.76 -12.24
C TYR A 210 -5.94 -12.53 -13.21
N LEU A 211 -4.70 -12.78 -12.79
CA LEU A 211 -3.50 -12.60 -13.63
C LEU A 211 -3.57 -13.42 -14.91
N LYS A 212 -4.06 -14.67 -14.84
CA LYS A 212 -4.21 -15.55 -16.02
C LYS A 212 -5.09 -14.94 -17.13
N GLN A 213 -6.00 -14.03 -16.78
CA GLN A 213 -6.86 -13.33 -17.74
C GLN A 213 -6.21 -12.05 -18.29
N GLN A 214 -5.21 -11.51 -17.59
CA GLN A 214 -4.62 -10.19 -17.87
C GLN A 214 -3.25 -10.28 -18.53
N VAL A 215 -2.47 -11.33 -18.25
CA VAL A 215 -1.10 -11.48 -18.74
C VAL A 215 -0.92 -12.77 -19.53
N THR A 216 -0.03 -12.73 -20.52
CA THR A 216 0.39 -13.94 -21.22
C THR A 216 1.51 -14.61 -20.44
N SER A 217 1.23 -15.81 -19.93
CA SER A 217 2.18 -16.59 -19.15
C SER A 217 3.26 -17.22 -20.03
N ILE A 218 4.51 -17.15 -19.59
CA ILE A 218 5.65 -17.84 -20.22
C ILE A 218 6.06 -19.00 -19.31
N PRO A 219 5.98 -20.26 -19.77
CA PRO A 219 6.45 -21.42 -19.00
C PRO A 219 7.94 -21.35 -18.71
N GLY A 220 8.36 -22.01 -17.63
CA GLY A 220 9.73 -21.95 -17.15
C GLY A 220 10.07 -23.07 -16.16
N GLU A 221 11.28 -23.03 -15.62
CA GLU A 221 11.81 -24.09 -14.77
C GLU A 221 11.67 -23.76 -13.28
N ILE A 222 11.38 -24.77 -12.47
CA ILE A 222 11.55 -24.71 -11.03
C ILE A 222 12.89 -25.35 -10.72
N VAL A 223 13.80 -24.58 -10.12
CA VAL A 223 15.17 -25.01 -9.79
C VAL A 223 15.42 -24.91 -8.30
N ASP A 224 16.31 -25.72 -7.76
CA ASP A 224 16.80 -25.52 -6.39
C ASP A 224 17.87 -24.42 -6.32
N VAL A 225 18.38 -24.16 -5.11
CA VAL A 225 19.43 -23.17 -4.85
C VAL A 225 20.76 -23.49 -5.53
N ASP A 226 21.01 -24.76 -5.86
CA ASP A 226 22.21 -25.24 -6.55
C ASP A 226 22.03 -25.23 -8.09
N GLY A 227 20.81 -24.93 -8.56
CA GLY A 227 20.46 -24.84 -9.98
C GLY A 227 19.97 -26.16 -10.60
N ALA A 228 19.74 -27.20 -9.79
CA ALA A 228 19.17 -28.45 -10.30
C ALA A 228 17.68 -28.26 -10.63
N VAL A 229 17.27 -28.71 -11.82
CA VAL A 229 15.88 -28.62 -12.27
C VAL A 229 15.03 -29.67 -11.55
N LEU A 230 14.01 -29.20 -10.83
CA LEU A 230 13.07 -30.02 -10.07
C LEU A 230 11.73 -30.23 -10.79
N GLY A 231 11.40 -29.33 -11.75
CA GLY A 231 10.17 -29.40 -12.53
C GLY A 231 9.94 -28.15 -13.36
N GLU A 232 8.73 -28.00 -13.86
CA GLU A 232 8.31 -26.88 -14.71
C GLU A 232 7.12 -26.14 -14.12
N HIS A 233 6.97 -24.86 -14.48
CA HIS A 233 5.82 -24.04 -14.12
C HIS A 233 5.19 -23.37 -15.34
N LYS A 234 3.95 -22.89 -15.17
CA LYS A 234 3.19 -22.25 -16.25
C LYS A 234 3.47 -20.76 -16.43
N GLY A 235 4.03 -20.11 -15.42
CA GLY A 235 4.35 -18.68 -15.42
C GLY A 235 4.84 -18.23 -14.05
N ILE A 236 5.81 -17.31 -14.02
CA ILE A 236 6.41 -16.80 -12.77
C ILE A 236 5.43 -15.96 -11.94
N GLU A 237 4.44 -15.34 -12.59
CA GLU A 237 3.42 -14.49 -11.98
C GLU A 237 2.52 -15.24 -10.98
N PHE A 238 2.55 -16.58 -11.01
CA PHE A 238 1.82 -17.43 -10.09
C PHE A 238 2.59 -17.78 -8.82
N PHE A 239 3.76 -17.18 -8.61
CA PHE A 239 4.64 -17.42 -7.48
C PHE A 239 4.93 -16.14 -6.71
N THR A 240 5.27 -16.32 -5.44
CA THR A 240 5.64 -15.23 -4.52
C THR A 240 6.71 -15.74 -3.59
N VAL A 241 7.70 -14.91 -3.26
CA VAL A 241 8.76 -15.28 -2.31
C VAL A 241 8.16 -15.66 -0.94
N GLY A 242 8.60 -16.81 -0.43
CA GLY A 242 8.06 -17.47 0.75
C GLY A 242 6.85 -18.39 0.51
N GLN A 243 6.38 -18.53 -0.73
CA GLN A 243 5.31 -19.47 -1.08
C GLN A 243 5.78 -20.92 -0.88
N ARG A 244 4.97 -21.71 -0.16
CA ARG A 244 5.19 -23.15 0.07
C ARG A 244 4.27 -24.05 -0.76
N ARG A 245 3.00 -23.65 -0.91
CA ARG A 245 1.96 -24.50 -1.52
C ARG A 245 1.87 -24.26 -3.02
N GLY A 246 1.41 -25.28 -3.75
CA GLY A 246 1.13 -25.16 -5.18
C GLY A 246 2.38 -24.98 -6.05
N LEU A 247 3.53 -25.52 -5.61
CA LEU A 247 4.77 -25.47 -6.39
C LEU A 247 4.78 -26.49 -7.53
N GLY A 248 4.01 -27.59 -7.44
CA GLY A 248 3.98 -28.62 -8.48
C GLY A 248 5.19 -29.56 -8.50
N VAL A 249 6.10 -29.42 -7.54
CA VAL A 249 7.28 -30.26 -7.34
C VAL A 249 7.19 -31.04 -6.03
N HIS A 250 7.69 -32.27 -6.02
CA HIS A 250 7.74 -33.11 -4.83
C HIS A 250 9.13 -33.05 -4.23
N SER A 251 9.21 -32.79 -2.93
CA SER A 251 10.45 -32.84 -2.14
C SER A 251 10.21 -33.66 -0.88
N GLY A 252 11.25 -34.34 -0.39
CA GLY A 252 11.22 -35.06 0.89
C GLY A 252 11.06 -34.12 2.09
N GLU A 253 11.37 -32.84 1.91
CA GLU A 253 11.31 -31.79 2.94
C GLU A 253 10.50 -30.57 2.45
N PRO A 254 9.96 -29.74 3.37
CA PRO A 254 9.27 -28.51 2.99
C PRO A 254 10.20 -27.55 2.23
N ILE A 255 9.81 -27.21 0.99
CA ILE A 255 10.51 -26.23 0.15
C ILE A 255 9.65 -24.99 -0.08
N TYR A 256 10.32 -23.86 -0.26
CA TYR A 256 9.73 -22.54 -0.40
C TYR A 256 10.34 -21.80 -1.59
N VAL A 257 9.58 -20.92 -2.24
CA VAL A 257 10.12 -19.99 -3.24
C VAL A 257 11.06 -19.00 -2.57
N ILE A 258 12.35 -19.06 -2.91
CA ILE A 258 13.40 -18.20 -2.35
C ILE A 258 13.55 -16.93 -3.17
N ARG A 259 13.58 -17.05 -4.49
CA ARG A 259 13.62 -15.92 -5.43
C ARG A 259 12.95 -16.29 -6.75
N ILE A 260 12.56 -15.27 -7.49
CA ILE A 260 12.02 -15.41 -8.85
C ILE A 260 13.01 -14.72 -9.79
N ASP A 261 13.46 -15.44 -10.80
CA ASP A 261 14.36 -14.97 -11.84
C ASP A 261 13.54 -14.73 -13.11
N ALA A 262 13.11 -13.49 -13.30
CA ALA A 262 12.21 -13.15 -14.40
C ALA A 262 12.89 -13.25 -15.77
N GLU A 263 14.19 -12.91 -15.86
CA GLU A 263 14.94 -12.97 -17.12
C GLU A 263 15.11 -14.41 -17.59
N ALA A 264 15.51 -15.31 -16.68
CA ALA A 264 15.66 -16.72 -16.99
C ALA A 264 14.34 -17.51 -16.97
N HIS A 265 13.23 -16.88 -16.58
CA HIS A 265 11.93 -17.53 -16.33
C HIS A 265 12.07 -18.71 -15.37
N ARG A 266 12.76 -18.50 -14.23
CA ARG A 266 12.99 -19.54 -13.22
C ARG A 266 12.39 -19.18 -11.88
N VAL A 267 11.83 -20.18 -11.21
CA VAL A 267 11.43 -20.09 -9.80
C VAL A 267 12.44 -20.88 -8.99
N VAL A 268 13.20 -20.19 -8.15
CA VAL A 268 14.20 -20.82 -7.28
C VAL A 268 13.54 -21.23 -5.98
N VAL A 269 13.65 -22.50 -5.61
CA VAL A 269 13.10 -23.06 -4.38
C VAL A 269 14.21 -23.58 -3.47
N GLY A 270 13.95 -23.62 -2.18
CA GLY A 270 14.94 -24.04 -1.19
C GLY A 270 14.32 -24.23 0.19
N PRO A 271 15.17 -24.57 1.17
CA PRO A 271 14.73 -24.78 2.55
C PRO A 271 14.33 -23.44 3.20
N GLU A 272 13.66 -23.50 4.35
CA GLU A 272 13.12 -22.30 5.01
C GLU A 272 14.21 -21.31 5.42
N GLU A 273 15.38 -21.81 5.81
CA GLU A 273 16.52 -21.03 6.26
C GLU A 273 17.01 -20.06 5.18
N ALA A 274 16.87 -20.44 3.90
CA ALA A 274 17.25 -19.61 2.76
C ALA A 274 16.32 -18.39 2.54
N LEU A 275 15.18 -18.31 3.25
CA LEU A 275 14.30 -17.13 3.21
C LEU A 275 14.76 -16.01 4.14
N TYR A 276 15.66 -16.28 5.08
CA TYR A 276 16.04 -15.31 6.10
C TYR A 276 17.20 -14.44 5.63
N GLY A 277 16.98 -13.13 5.66
CA GLY A 277 17.97 -12.11 5.32
C GLY A 277 17.95 -10.99 6.36
N ASN A 278 19.12 -10.44 6.68
CA ASN A 278 19.24 -9.32 7.64
C ASN A 278 19.56 -7.99 6.97
N ARG A 279 19.73 -7.97 5.64
CA ARG A 279 20.09 -6.80 4.87
C ARG A 279 19.12 -6.64 3.71
N MET A 280 18.75 -5.42 3.39
CA MET A 280 17.77 -5.14 2.34
C MET A 280 18.09 -3.83 1.64
N TRP A 281 17.98 -3.81 0.31
CA TRP A 281 17.91 -2.57 -0.44
C TRP A 281 16.46 -2.16 -0.66
N THR A 282 16.16 -0.88 -0.39
CA THR A 282 14.87 -0.27 -0.66
C THR A 282 15.05 0.86 -1.66
N SER A 283 14.37 0.78 -2.81
CA SER A 283 14.37 1.80 -3.85
C SER A 283 13.20 2.77 -3.68
N GLN A 284 13.22 3.88 -4.43
CA GLN A 284 12.12 4.85 -4.50
C GLN A 284 11.64 5.30 -3.11
N VAL A 285 12.60 5.61 -2.23
CA VAL A 285 12.27 5.95 -0.84
C VAL A 285 11.68 7.35 -0.80
N ASN A 286 10.43 7.44 -0.35
CA ASN A 286 9.78 8.69 0.00
C ASN A 286 9.95 8.96 1.49
N TYR A 287 10.64 10.04 1.82
CA TYR A 287 10.75 10.54 3.19
C TYR A 287 9.62 11.53 3.46
N THR A 288 8.93 11.38 4.59
CA THR A 288 7.75 12.22 4.90
C THR A 288 8.10 13.69 4.97
N LEU A 289 9.25 14.05 5.56
CA LEU A 289 9.80 15.41 5.62
C LEU A 289 10.36 15.92 4.28
N GLY A 290 10.26 15.13 3.20
CA GLY A 290 10.77 15.47 1.86
C GLY A 290 12.30 15.40 1.71
N THR A 291 13.03 15.16 2.80
CA THR A 291 14.49 15.02 2.78
C THR A 291 14.94 13.78 3.55
N PRO A 292 15.99 13.09 3.10
CA PRO A 292 16.56 11.97 3.84
C PRO A 292 17.19 12.44 5.15
N PRO A 293 17.24 11.57 6.19
CA PRO A 293 18.11 11.79 7.34
C PRO A 293 19.55 12.05 6.92
N SER A 294 20.27 12.89 7.68
CA SER A 294 21.65 13.28 7.38
C SER A 294 22.68 12.16 7.55
N GLY A 295 22.28 11.04 8.14
CA GLY A 295 23.11 9.87 8.34
C GLY A 295 22.29 8.67 8.79
N PRO A 296 22.96 7.58 9.19
CA PRO A 296 22.28 6.38 9.64
C PRO A 296 21.43 6.64 10.88
N ILE A 297 20.21 6.11 10.89
CA ILE A 297 19.28 6.26 12.02
C ILE A 297 18.72 4.91 12.44
N LYS A 298 18.44 4.77 13.74
CA LYS A 298 17.67 3.64 14.27
C LYS A 298 16.19 3.85 13.97
N VAL A 299 15.56 2.79 13.49
CA VAL A 299 14.14 2.74 13.12
C VAL A 299 13.56 1.39 13.45
N THR A 300 12.23 1.29 13.46
CA THR A 300 11.54 0.02 13.28
C THR A 300 11.01 -0.07 11.85
N VAL A 301 11.05 -1.26 11.24
CA VAL A 301 10.74 -1.45 9.82
C VAL A 301 9.66 -2.49 9.66
N LYS A 302 8.66 -2.16 8.83
CA LYS A 302 7.58 -3.05 8.45
C LYS A 302 7.73 -3.41 6.98
N ILE A 303 8.00 -4.69 6.69
CA ILE A 303 8.26 -5.21 5.33
C ILE A 303 7.03 -5.77 4.63
N ARG A 304 5.90 -5.87 5.35
CA ARG A 304 4.58 -6.26 4.84
C ARG A 304 3.48 -5.63 5.70
N TYR A 305 2.30 -5.37 5.14
CA TYR A 305 1.20 -4.69 5.84
C TYR A 305 0.77 -5.34 7.17
N LYS A 306 0.81 -6.68 7.27
CA LYS A 306 0.45 -7.42 8.51
C LYS A 306 1.67 -7.91 9.30
N ALA A 307 2.89 -7.60 8.87
CA ALA A 307 4.08 -8.00 9.60
C ALA A 307 4.23 -7.18 10.88
N HIS A 308 4.89 -7.77 11.88
CA HIS A 308 5.42 -7.01 13.00
C HIS A 308 6.56 -6.11 12.53
N GLU A 309 6.74 -5.00 13.23
CA GLU A 309 7.88 -4.14 12.99
C GLU A 309 9.15 -4.75 13.58
N ALA A 310 10.24 -4.70 12.84
CA ALA A 310 11.54 -5.21 13.26
C ALA A 310 12.53 -4.06 13.46
N PRO A 311 13.29 -4.02 14.58
CA PRO A 311 14.36 -3.06 14.77
C PRO A 311 15.41 -3.15 13.67
N ALA A 312 15.84 -2.00 13.15
CA ALA A 312 16.87 -1.90 12.12
C ALA A 312 17.62 -0.56 12.18
N VAL A 313 18.74 -0.52 11.46
CA VAL A 313 19.43 0.73 11.10
C VAL A 313 19.17 1.03 9.62
N LEU A 314 18.64 2.22 9.35
CA LEU A 314 18.41 2.75 8.01
C LEU A 314 19.60 3.61 7.59
N TYR A 315 20.14 3.35 6.41
CA TYR A 315 21.24 4.09 5.78
C TYR A 315 20.70 4.77 4.50
N PRO A 316 20.36 6.07 4.56
CA PRO A 316 19.90 6.80 3.38
C PRO A 316 20.99 6.87 2.30
N GLN A 317 20.66 6.54 1.06
CA GLN A 317 21.61 6.54 -0.06
C GLN A 317 20.92 6.88 -1.39
N GLY A 318 21.28 8.03 -1.99
CA GLY A 318 20.71 8.44 -3.27
C GLY A 318 19.18 8.56 -3.21
N ASP A 319 18.49 7.84 -4.10
CA ASP A 319 17.03 7.74 -4.18
C ASP A 319 16.45 6.54 -3.37
N GLY A 320 17.30 5.86 -2.61
CA GLY A 320 16.95 4.67 -1.84
C GLY A 320 17.52 4.67 -0.42
N ALA A 321 17.48 3.49 0.19
CA ALA A 321 18.09 3.24 1.48
C ALA A 321 18.47 1.78 1.66
N ALA A 322 19.61 1.56 2.31
CA ALA A 322 20.02 0.26 2.80
C ALA A 322 19.46 0.07 4.23
N VAL A 323 18.90 -1.11 4.51
CA VAL A 323 18.29 -1.43 5.82
C VAL A 323 18.97 -2.66 6.40
N CYS A 324 19.56 -2.52 7.59
CA CYS A 324 20.18 -3.62 8.32
C CYS A 324 19.34 -3.94 9.56
N PHE A 325 18.66 -5.09 9.55
CA PHE A 325 17.86 -5.56 10.68
C PHE A 325 18.76 -6.08 11.79
N GLU A 326 18.33 -5.91 13.04
CA GLU A 326 19.02 -6.49 14.20
C GLU A 326 18.91 -8.02 14.21
N GLU A 327 17.77 -8.56 13.76
CA GLU A 327 17.51 -10.00 13.63
C GLU A 327 17.09 -10.33 12.18
N PRO A 328 17.48 -11.50 11.63
CA PRO A 328 17.09 -11.90 10.28
C PRO A 328 15.58 -11.91 10.07
N GLN A 329 15.14 -11.30 8.97
CA GLN A 329 13.73 -11.22 8.59
C GLN A 329 13.43 -12.23 7.51
N ARG A 330 12.26 -12.86 7.62
CA ARG A 330 11.81 -13.88 6.69
C ARG A 330 11.22 -13.25 5.43
N ALA A 331 11.68 -13.71 4.27
CA ALA A 331 11.12 -13.44 2.94
C ALA A 331 11.02 -11.94 2.61
N LEU A 332 12.18 -11.28 2.50
CA LEU A 332 12.35 -9.92 1.95
C LEU A 332 11.94 -9.91 0.47
N THR A 333 10.66 -9.65 0.20
CA THR A 333 10.05 -9.90 -1.12
C THR A 333 10.11 -8.67 -2.02
N PRO A 334 10.77 -8.75 -3.19
CA PRO A 334 10.79 -7.65 -4.14
C PRO A 334 9.40 -7.16 -4.55
N GLY A 335 9.21 -5.86 -4.67
CA GLY A 335 7.93 -5.22 -5.00
C GLY A 335 7.00 -4.96 -3.81
N GLN A 336 7.23 -5.59 -2.65
CA GLN A 336 6.56 -5.17 -1.41
C GLN A 336 7.14 -3.84 -0.92
N ALA A 337 6.42 -3.16 -0.03
CA ALA A 337 6.92 -1.94 0.58
C ALA A 337 7.68 -2.23 1.88
N ALA A 338 8.77 -1.49 2.09
CA ALA A 338 9.42 -1.35 3.38
C ALA A 338 9.12 0.03 3.94
N VAL A 339 8.56 0.08 5.15
CA VAL A 339 8.11 1.32 5.78
C VAL A 339 8.82 1.49 7.12
N PHE A 340 9.39 2.68 7.35
CA PHE A 340 10.30 2.99 8.45
C PHE A 340 9.63 3.92 9.46
N TYR A 341 9.69 3.57 10.74
CA TYR A 341 9.12 4.34 11.83
C TYR A 341 10.17 4.72 12.87
N GLN A 342 9.97 5.85 13.51
CA GLN A 342 10.55 6.21 14.79
C GLN A 342 9.40 6.38 15.77
N ASP A 343 9.27 5.45 16.70
CA ASP A 343 8.13 5.33 17.60
C ASP A 343 6.78 5.24 16.84
N ASP A 344 5.97 6.30 16.92
CA ASP A 344 4.69 6.44 16.23
C ASP A 344 4.78 7.25 14.93
N VAL A 345 5.93 7.86 14.64
CA VAL A 345 6.13 8.73 13.47
C VAL A 345 6.65 7.92 12.30
N LEU A 346 5.99 8.07 11.15
CA LEU A 346 6.48 7.55 9.88
C LEU A 346 7.65 8.43 9.38
N VAL A 347 8.82 7.83 9.27
CA VAL A 347 10.01 8.48 8.66
C VAL A 347 9.92 8.46 7.15
N GLY A 348 9.48 7.34 6.58
CA GLY A 348 9.35 7.16 5.15
C GLY A 348 9.10 5.72 4.76
N GLY A 349 9.15 5.43 3.46
CA GLY A 349 9.09 4.08 2.95
C GLY A 349 9.45 4.01 1.48
N GLY A 350 9.69 2.81 0.98
CA GLY A 350 10.01 2.58 -0.43
C GLY A 350 9.73 1.13 -0.83
N ILE A 351 10.22 0.73 -2.00
CA ILE A 351 9.99 -0.58 -2.58
C ILE A 351 11.18 -1.50 -2.29
N ILE A 352 10.90 -2.68 -1.76
CA ILE A 352 11.91 -3.71 -1.52
C ILE A 352 12.44 -4.19 -2.88
N GLU A 353 13.75 -4.18 -3.05
CA GLU A 353 14.43 -4.76 -4.23
C GLU A 353 14.98 -6.16 -3.94
N GLY A 354 15.18 -6.50 -2.67
CA GLY A 354 15.63 -7.81 -2.22
C GLY A 354 16.70 -7.72 -1.12
N ASP A 355 17.22 -8.89 -0.75
CA ASP A 355 18.41 -8.99 0.11
C ASP A 355 19.65 -8.51 -0.67
N THR A 356 20.54 -7.81 0.02
CA THR A 356 21.80 -7.35 -0.56
C THR A 356 22.95 -7.54 0.42
N SER A 357 23.99 -8.22 -0.03
CA SER A 357 25.24 -8.39 0.69
C SER A 357 26.28 -7.31 0.35
N SER A 358 25.96 -6.38 -0.56
CA SER A 358 26.92 -5.38 -1.07
C SER A 358 27.46 -4.50 0.05
N GLU A 359 28.74 -4.68 0.41
CA GLU A 359 29.40 -3.94 1.49
C GLU A 359 29.44 -2.42 1.25
N ALA A 360 29.44 -1.99 -0.01
CA ALA A 360 29.45 -0.58 -0.40
C ALA A 360 28.21 0.18 0.09
N LEU A 361 27.08 -0.50 0.28
CA LEU A 361 25.84 0.12 0.77
C LEU A 361 25.84 0.39 2.29
N TRP A 362 26.84 -0.12 3.03
CA TRP A 362 26.86 -0.07 4.50
C TRP A 362 27.98 0.79 5.06
N GLN A 363 28.81 1.38 4.19
CA GLN A 363 29.84 2.34 4.57
C GLN A 363 29.24 3.74 4.51
N GLY A 364 28.87 4.30 5.65
CA GLY A 364 28.40 5.69 5.75
C GLY A 364 29.50 6.66 5.34
N GLY A 365 29.47 7.13 4.09
CA GLY A 365 30.41 8.15 3.60
C GLY A 365 30.31 8.35 2.10
N SER A 366 30.08 9.60 1.69
CA SER A 366 29.99 10.12 0.32
C SER A 366 30.72 9.30 -0.77
N SER A 367 29.98 8.54 -1.56
CA SER A 367 30.36 8.25 -2.94
C SER A 367 29.24 8.73 -3.85
N ASN A 368 29.38 9.96 -4.33
CA ASN A 368 28.67 10.43 -5.50
C ASN A 368 28.92 9.40 -6.62
N PRO A 369 27.89 8.77 -7.23
CA PRO A 369 28.10 8.03 -8.46
C PRO A 369 28.36 9.09 -9.54
N ALA A 370 29.61 9.54 -9.61
CA ALA A 370 30.08 10.35 -10.72
C ALA A 370 29.77 9.55 -11.99
N LYS A 371 28.94 10.16 -12.84
CA LYS A 371 28.74 9.80 -14.24
C LYS A 371 30.06 9.29 -14.82
N GLU A 372 30.07 8.03 -15.26
CA GLU A 372 31.14 7.57 -16.15
C GLU A 372 31.18 8.51 -17.36
N PRO A 373 32.35 9.06 -17.71
CA PRO A 373 32.49 9.84 -18.92
C PRO A 373 32.43 8.88 -20.11
N ILE A 374 31.50 9.14 -21.02
CA ILE A 374 31.52 8.59 -22.37
C ILE A 374 32.87 8.95 -22.99
N SER A 375 33.73 7.96 -23.18
CA SER A 375 35.00 8.11 -23.88
C SER A 375 34.89 7.57 -25.30
N GLY A 376 35.17 8.44 -26.28
CA GLY A 376 35.73 8.09 -27.60
C GLY A 376 34.73 7.70 -28.67
#